data_AF-A0A0C2CDD6-F1
#
_entry.id   AF-A0A0C2CDD6-F1
#
_cell.length_a   1.000
_cell.length_b   1.000
_cell.length_c   1.000
_cell.angle_alpha   90.00
_cell.angle_beta   90.00
_cell.angle_gamma   90.00
#
_symmetry.space_group_name_H-M   'P 1'
#
loop_
_entity.id
_entity.type
_entity.pdbx_description
1 polymer ?
#
loop_
_entity_poly.entity_id
_entity_poly.type
_entity_poly.pdbx_seq_one_letter_code
_entity_poly.pdbx_strand_id
1 'polypeptide(L)'
;HRYRLLFLIGVRPGTENDTLLEEEIRTHGDLLQASYLDSYRNLVHKTLSGMRYFATACHGVRTLVKIDDDVAWNVTKVSSFIERNVVPGVIYCH
;
A
#
# COMPACT_ATOMS: atom_id res chain seq x y z
N HIS A 1 5.71 -6.09 16.33
CA HIS A 1 5.03 -6.76 15.21
C HIS A 1 5.88 -6.65 13.95
N ARG A 2 5.94 -7.68 13.10
CA ARG A 2 6.81 -7.67 11.90
C ARG A 2 5.97 -7.38 10.67
N TYR A 3 5.79 -6.10 10.35
CA TYR A 3 5.13 -5.64 9.12
C TYR A 3 6.09 -4.78 8.31
N ARG A 4 5.79 -4.59 7.02
CA ARG A 4 6.41 -3.57 6.18
C ARG A 4 5.31 -2.64 5.70
N LEU A 5 5.58 -1.35 5.71
CA LEU A 5 4.70 -0.33 5.16
C LEU A 5 5.12 -0.06 3.71
N LEU A 6 4.15 0.15 2.83
CA LEU A 6 4.37 0.54 1.45
C LEU A 6 3.31 1.58 1.07
N PHE A 7 3.74 2.70 0.53
CA PHE A 7 2.87 3.78 0.07
C PHE A 7 2.67 3.69 -1.44
N LEU A 8 1.42 3.63 -1.87
CA LEU A 8 1.05 3.52 -3.28
C LEU A 8 0.78 4.92 -3.85
N ILE A 9 1.52 5.30 -4.88
CA ILE A 9 1.36 6.60 -5.55
C ILE A 9 1.22 6.45 -7.06
N GLY A 10 0.44 7.34 -7.68
CA GLY A 10 0.38 7.46 -9.13
C GLY A 10 1.32 8.55 -9.64
N VAL A 11 1.18 8.89 -10.92
CA VAL A 11 1.81 10.07 -11.52
C VAL A 11 0.84 11.25 -11.46
N ARG A 12 1.36 12.46 -11.25
CA ARG A 12 0.60 13.72 -11.41
C ARG A 12 1.35 14.63 -12.38
N PRO A 13 0.87 14.79 -13.62
CA PRO A 13 1.48 15.69 -14.58
C PRO A 13 1.43 17.14 -14.08
N GLY A 14 2.54 17.86 -14.21
CA GLY A 14 2.58 19.32 -13.99
C GLY A 14 2.65 19.76 -12.53
N THR A 15 2.89 18.87 -11.58
CA THR A 15 3.25 19.26 -10.20
C THR A 15 4.77 19.41 -10.10
N GLU A 16 5.25 20.59 -9.68
CA GLU A 16 6.66 20.92 -9.35
C GLU A 16 7.18 20.15 -8.11
N ASN A 17 6.77 18.89 -7.93
CA ASN A 17 7.00 18.12 -6.71
C ASN A 17 8.01 16.97 -6.89
N ASP A 18 8.69 16.92 -8.03
CA ASP A 18 9.68 15.88 -8.33
C ASP A 18 10.81 15.89 -7.29
N THR A 19 11.25 17.07 -6.84
CA THR A 19 12.31 17.20 -5.82
C THR A 19 11.89 16.65 -4.45
N LEU A 20 10.64 16.93 -4.02
CA LEU A 20 10.12 16.42 -2.75
C LEU A 20 9.87 14.91 -2.82
N LEU A 21 9.41 14.42 -3.98
CA LEU A 21 9.24 12.99 -4.20
C LEU A 21 10.60 12.27 -4.18
N GLU A 22 11.62 12.82 -4.83
CA GLU A 22 12.98 12.28 -4.80
C GLU A 22 13.55 12.25 -3.38
N GLU A 23 13.31 13.30 -2.59
CA GLU A 23 13.73 13.35 -1.19
C GLU A 23 13.01 12.28 -0.33
N GLU A 24 11.70 12.11 -0.51
CA GLU A 24 10.91 11.09 0.18
C GLU A 24 11.41 9.68 -0.16
N ILE A 25 11.61 9.39 -1.46
CA ILE A 25 12.16 8.12 -1.94
C ILE A 25 13.53 7.86 -1.31
N ARG A 26 14.42 8.86 -1.31
CA ARG A 26 15.77 8.75 -0.75
C ARG A 26 15.75 8.50 0.76
N THR A 27 14.78 9.09 1.45
CA THR A 27 14.71 9.06 2.92
C THR A 27 14.06 7.77 3.44
N HIS A 28 12.95 7.34 2.83
CA HIS A 28 12.12 6.24 3.34
C HIS A 28 12.22 4.96 2.52
N GLY A 29 12.31 5.07 1.19
CA GLY A 29 12.45 3.93 0.28
C GLY A 29 11.27 2.95 0.29
N ASP A 30 10.08 3.39 0.70
CA ASP A 30 8.87 2.58 0.85
C ASP A 30 7.73 2.99 -0.10
N LEU A 31 8.07 3.71 -1.16
CA LEU A 31 7.12 4.11 -2.21
C LEU A 31 7.04 3.08 -3.34
N LEU A 32 5.80 2.72 -3.70
CA LEU A 32 5.49 2.03 -4.94
C LEU A 32 4.74 2.99 -5.88
N GLN A 33 5.47 3.54 -6.84
CA GLN A 33 4.91 4.40 -7.88
C GLN A 33 4.48 3.59 -9.09
N ALA A 34 3.23 3.78 -9.53
CA ALA A 34 2.66 3.12 -10.69
C ALA A 34 2.19 4.13 -11.74
N SER A 35 2.17 3.70 -13.00
CA SER A 35 1.90 4.54 -14.16
C SER A 35 0.40 4.79 -14.39
N TYR A 36 -0.27 5.39 -13.41
CA TYR A 36 -1.66 5.88 -13.52
C TYR A 36 -1.76 7.32 -13.02
N LEU A 37 -2.67 8.11 -13.59
CA LEU A 37 -2.94 9.46 -13.10
C LEU A 37 -3.53 9.39 -11.69
N ASP A 38 -2.85 9.97 -10.72
CA ASP A 38 -3.30 9.94 -9.33
C ASP A 38 -4.51 10.87 -9.13
N SER A 39 -5.67 10.27 -9.02
CA SER A 39 -6.95 10.95 -8.82
C SER A 39 -7.93 10.02 -8.12
N TYR A 40 -8.93 10.59 -7.45
CA TYR A 40 -9.97 9.83 -6.77
C TYR A 40 -10.67 8.82 -7.70
N ARG A 41 -10.89 9.20 -8.97
CA ARG A 41 -11.49 8.32 -9.99
C ARG A 41 -10.63 7.09 -10.33
N ASN A 42 -9.33 7.17 -10.09
CA ASN A 42 -8.36 6.12 -10.43
C ASN A 42 -7.91 5.30 -9.21
N LEU A 43 -8.59 5.39 -8.07
CA LEU A 43 -8.26 4.60 -6.88
C LEU A 43 -8.27 3.08 -7.15
N VAL A 44 -9.12 2.61 -8.08
CA VAL A 44 -9.11 1.20 -8.51
C VAL A 44 -7.74 0.81 -9.08
N HIS A 45 -7.10 1.68 -9.87
CA HIS A 45 -5.74 1.42 -10.39
C HIS A 45 -4.70 1.40 -9.27
N LYS A 46 -4.84 2.24 -8.25
CA LYS A 46 -4.01 2.23 -7.04
C LYS A 46 -4.08 0.89 -6.32
N THR A 47 -5.29 0.40 -6.05
CA THR A 47 -5.51 -0.91 -5.41
C THR A 47 -4.96 -2.06 -6.26
N LEU A 48 -5.26 -2.09 -7.56
CA LEU A 48 -4.77 -3.14 -8.46
C LEU A 48 -3.23 -3.15 -8.56
N SER A 49 -2.60 -1.99 -8.55
CA SER A 49 -1.13 -1.87 -8.57
C SER A 49 -0.50 -2.49 -7.32
N GLY A 50 -1.06 -2.22 -6.14
CA GLY A 50 -0.61 -2.82 -4.89
C GLY A 50 -0.80 -4.34 -4.86
N MET A 51 -1.97 -4.83 -5.30
CA MET A 51 -2.24 -6.27 -5.40
C MET A 51 -1.28 -6.97 -6.37
N ARG A 52 -1.01 -6.35 -7.54
CA ARG A 52 -0.07 -6.89 -8.53
C ARG A 52 1.33 -6.98 -7.93
N TYR A 53 1.84 -5.92 -7.31
CA TYR A 53 3.16 -5.93 -6.68
C TYR A 53 3.27 -7.02 -5.60
N PHE A 54 2.25 -7.13 -4.74
CA PHE A 54 2.20 -8.19 -3.75
C PHE A 54 2.27 -9.59 -4.39
N ALA A 55 1.47 -9.83 -5.43
CA ALA A 55 1.44 -11.12 -6.12
C ALA A 55 2.76 -11.47 -6.82
N THR A 56 3.50 -10.48 -7.32
CA THR A 56 4.72 -10.73 -8.13
C THR A 56 6.03 -10.62 -7.36
N ALA A 57 6.10 -9.81 -6.29
CA ALA A 57 7.35 -9.48 -5.60
C ALA A 57 7.42 -9.99 -4.15
N CYS A 58 6.28 -10.29 -3.52
CA CYS A 58 6.22 -10.63 -2.10
C CYS A 58 6.14 -12.14 -1.85
N HIS A 59 7.18 -12.89 -2.22
CA HIS A 59 7.25 -14.31 -1.92
C HIS A 59 7.32 -14.57 -0.41
N GLY A 60 6.38 -15.37 0.12
CA GLY A 60 6.33 -15.74 1.54
C GLY A 60 5.61 -14.74 2.46
N VAL A 61 5.09 -13.63 1.93
CA VAL A 61 4.20 -12.75 2.70
C VAL A 61 2.80 -13.35 2.69
N ARG A 62 2.24 -13.60 3.88
CA ARG A 62 0.96 -14.31 4.04
C ARG A 62 -0.27 -13.44 3.94
N THR A 63 -0.13 -12.14 4.23
CA THR A 63 -1.27 -11.23 4.38
C THR A 63 -0.90 -9.86 3.83
N LEU A 64 -1.79 -9.30 3.01
CA LEU A 64 -1.79 -7.91 2.59
C LEU A 64 -2.91 -7.18 3.34
N VAL A 65 -2.62 -6.02 3.89
CA VAL A 65 -3.61 -5.14 4.51
C VAL A 65 -3.60 -3.84 3.73
N LYS A 66 -4.76 -3.43 3.22
CA LYS A 66 -4.96 -2.12 2.60
C LYS A 66 -5.64 -1.20 3.62
N ILE A 67 -5.07 -0.03 3.82
CA ILE A 67 -5.60 1.03 4.69
C ILE A 67 -5.42 2.35 3.92
N ASP A 68 -6.41 3.23 3.99
CA ASP A 68 -6.31 4.57 3.41
C ASP A 68 -5.56 5.52 4.35
N ASP A 69 -5.02 6.60 3.80
CA ASP A 69 -4.20 7.59 4.49
C ASP A 69 -4.98 8.48 5.47
N ASP A 70 -6.30 8.50 5.35
CA ASP A 70 -7.23 9.21 6.23
C ASP A 70 -7.85 8.32 7.33
N VAL A 71 -7.39 7.07 7.48
CA VAL A 71 -7.89 6.11 8.46
C VAL A 71 -6.89 5.87 9.59
N ALA A 72 -7.33 6.11 10.83
CA ALA A 72 -6.60 5.68 12.02
C ALA A 72 -6.82 4.18 12.29
N TRP A 73 -5.76 3.45 12.58
CA TRP A 73 -5.82 2.01 12.85
C TRP A 73 -5.01 1.64 14.08
N ASN A 74 -5.46 0.60 14.79
CA ASN A 74 -4.75 0.05 15.94
C ASN A 74 -3.93 -1.16 15.50
N VAL A 75 -2.63 -0.96 15.32
CA VAL A 75 -1.69 -1.99 14.83
C VAL A 75 -1.73 -3.26 15.67
N THR A 76 -1.85 -3.15 17.00
CA THR A 76 -1.88 -4.32 17.90
C THR A 76 -3.14 -5.15 17.72
N LYS A 77 -4.30 -4.48 17.63
CA LYS A 77 -5.60 -5.15 17.40
C LYS A 77 -5.63 -5.81 16.02
N VAL A 78 -5.18 -5.10 14.98
CA VAL A 78 -5.12 -5.63 13.60
C VAL A 78 -4.17 -6.82 13.52
N SER A 79 -2.98 -6.73 14.12
CA SER A 79 -2.04 -7.87 14.17
C SER A 79 -2.65 -9.09 14.85
N SER A 80 -3.32 -8.88 15.99
CA SER A 80 -3.99 -9.96 16.72
C SER A 80 -5.13 -10.59 15.91
N PHE A 81 -5.87 -9.78 15.15
CA PHE A 81 -6.92 -10.27 14.26
C PHE A 81 -6.34 -11.14 13.13
N ILE A 82 -5.27 -10.67 12.48
CA ILE A 82 -4.60 -11.39 11.39
C ILE A 82 -4.06 -12.74 11.88
N GLU A 83 -3.38 -12.76 13.03
CA GLU A 83 -2.78 -13.98 13.58
C GLU A 83 -3.82 -15.06 13.95
N ARG A 84 -5.03 -14.66 14.32
CA ARG A 84 -6.07 -15.58 14.82
C ARG A 84 -7.12 -15.98 13.77
N ASN A 85 -7.42 -15.11 12.82
CA ASN A 85 -8.61 -15.25 11.98
C ASN A 85 -8.33 -15.35 10.48
N VAL A 86 -7.19 -14.83 10.00
CA VAL A 86 -6.93 -14.77 8.55
C VAL A 86 -6.46 -16.12 8.03
N VAL A 87 -7.19 -16.66 7.06
CA VAL A 87 -6.84 -17.87 6.33
C VAL A 87 -6.50 -17.55 4.86
N PRO A 88 -5.67 -18.38 4.19
CA PRO A 88 -5.35 -18.17 2.78
C PRO A 88 -6.58 -18.18 1.87
N GLY A 89 -6.59 -17.31 0.85
CA GLY A 89 -7.63 -17.29 -0.17
C GLY A 89 -8.93 -16.56 0.20
N VAL A 90 -8.98 -15.90 1.36
CA VAL A 90 -10.15 -15.13 1.81
C VAL A 90 -9.83 -13.63 1.86
N ILE A 91 -10.77 -12.82 1.37
CA ILE A 91 -10.73 -11.36 1.47
C ILE A 91 -11.62 -10.95 2.65
N TYR A 92 -11.07 -10.15 3.56
CA TYR A 92 -11.77 -9.60 4.72
C TYR A 92 -11.99 -8.10 4.49
N CYS A 93 -13.21 -7.62 4.75
CA CYS A 93 -13.58 -6.20 4.67
C CYS A 93 -14.11 -5.77 6.04
N HIS A 94 -13.62 -4.62 6.53
CA HIS A 94 -13.99 -4.02 7.81
C HIS A 94 -14.22 -2.53 7.65
#